data_AF-A0A3M5ILC8-F1
#
_entry.id   AF-A0A3M5ILC8-F1
#
_cell.length_a   1.000
_cell.length_b   1.000
_cell.length_c   1.000
_cell.angle_alpha   90.00
_cell.angle_beta   90.00
_cell.angle_gamma   90.00
#
_symmetry.space_group_name_H-M   'P 1'
#
loop_
_entity.id
_entity.type
_entity.pdbx_description
1 polymer ?
#
loop_
_entity_poly.entity_id
_entity_poly.type
_entity_poly.pdbx_seq_one_letter_code
_entity_poly.pdbx_strand_id
1 'polypeptide(L)'
;KVYRFSPELLETHRWNPLSALSRDPLYRLGQIRTLAGVLFVSDNPKNQEWYNKAANVFAAILLYLMEMEGMKLNGMKLTLPQAYEVASLGTGLGVWAQQAIEQHSTGPNALSVETLRELNGVFEASKNKSSGWSTTVDILRGALSMYAEKTVAWAVSDTDIDFTKLRKEKISIYFCVTGNAIKKYGPLMNL
;
A
#
# COMPACT_ATOMS: atom_id res chain seq x y z
N LYS A 1 14.07 19.99 -16.36
CA LYS A 1 12.75 19.34 -16.55
C LYS A 1 11.85 19.76 -15.40
N VAL A 2 10.56 19.97 -15.66
CA VAL A 2 9.60 20.42 -14.64
C VAL A 2 8.43 19.45 -14.63
N TYR A 3 8.14 18.88 -13.46
CA TYR A 3 7.02 17.97 -13.24
C TYR A 3 6.03 18.58 -12.25
N ARG A 4 4.75 18.33 -12.48
CA ARG A 4 3.64 18.73 -11.60
C ARG A 4 2.90 17.47 -11.16
N PHE A 5 2.92 17.20 -9.86
CA PHE A 5 2.09 16.20 -9.20
C PHE A 5 0.94 16.91 -8.48
N SER A 6 -0.29 16.72 -8.95
CA SER A 6 -1.50 17.30 -8.39
C SER A 6 -2.57 16.22 -8.26
N PRO A 7 -2.70 15.58 -7.09
CA PRO A 7 -3.59 14.42 -6.90
C PRO A 7 -5.10 14.78 -6.94
N GLU A 8 -5.42 16.08 -6.98
CA GLU A 8 -6.78 16.59 -7.12
C GLU A 8 -7.24 16.68 -8.59
N LEU A 9 -6.32 16.57 -9.56
CA LEU A 9 -6.58 16.81 -10.98
C LEU A 9 -6.19 15.60 -11.83
N LEU A 10 -6.91 15.38 -12.93
CA LEU A 10 -6.54 14.35 -13.92
C LEU A 10 -5.33 14.78 -14.76
N GLU A 11 -5.18 16.08 -14.98
CA GLU A 11 -3.99 16.64 -15.62
C GLU A 11 -2.85 16.73 -14.59
N THR A 12 -2.18 15.61 -14.36
CA THR A 12 -1.06 15.49 -13.43
C THR A 12 -0.03 14.52 -13.98
N HIS A 13 1.23 14.75 -13.66
CA HIS A 13 2.20 13.66 -13.72
C HIS A 13 1.86 12.66 -12.63
N ARG A 14 2.09 11.39 -12.92
CA ARG A 14 1.83 10.30 -11.99
C ARG A 14 3.09 9.96 -11.20
N TRP A 15 2.89 9.59 -9.95
CA TRP A 15 3.93 9.06 -9.08
C TRP A 15 3.33 7.97 -8.20
N ASN A 16 3.77 6.73 -8.44
CA ASN A 16 3.45 5.60 -7.58
C ASN A 16 4.54 5.48 -6.50
N PRO A 17 4.23 5.77 -5.22
CA PRO A 17 5.23 5.70 -4.15
C PRO A 17 5.78 4.29 -3.94
N LEU A 18 5.00 3.25 -4.29
CA LEU A 18 5.41 1.86 -4.14
C LEU A 18 6.40 1.41 -5.22
N SER A 19 6.54 2.18 -6.30
CA SER A 19 7.42 1.82 -7.43
C SER A 19 8.90 1.76 -7.05
N ALA A 20 9.32 2.47 -5.99
CA ALA A 20 10.69 2.49 -5.49
C ALA A 20 11.03 1.30 -4.57
N LEU A 21 10.04 0.52 -4.13
CA LEU A 21 10.27 -0.63 -3.27
C LEU A 21 11.13 -1.68 -3.99
N SER A 22 12.13 -2.21 -3.29
CA SER A 22 12.96 -3.29 -3.79
C SER A 22 12.11 -4.55 -4.01
N ARG A 23 12.41 -5.28 -5.09
CA ARG A 23 11.81 -6.58 -5.38
C ARG A 23 12.67 -7.74 -4.86
N ASP A 24 13.85 -7.42 -4.33
CA ASP A 24 14.74 -8.36 -3.70
C ASP A 24 14.15 -8.83 -2.35
N PRO A 25 13.96 -10.14 -2.14
CA PRO A 25 13.49 -10.71 -0.87
C PRO A 25 14.28 -10.25 0.36
N LEU A 26 15.57 -9.90 0.21
CA LEU A 26 16.39 -9.43 1.33
C LEU A 26 15.91 -8.08 1.88
N TYR A 27 15.30 -7.24 1.05
CA TYR A 27 15.00 -5.85 1.39
C TYR A 27 13.50 -5.51 1.38
N ARG A 28 12.69 -6.20 0.56
CA ARG A 28 11.31 -5.80 0.26
C ARG A 28 10.42 -5.67 1.50
N LEU A 29 10.44 -6.64 2.42
CA LEU A 29 9.59 -6.61 3.61
C LEU A 29 9.99 -5.49 4.58
N GLY A 30 11.30 -5.27 4.75
CA GLY A 30 11.81 -4.18 5.58
C GLY A 30 11.36 -2.82 5.06
N GLN A 31 11.51 -2.58 3.75
CA GLN A 31 11.09 -1.32 3.11
C GLN A 31 9.56 -1.14 3.14
N ILE A 32 8.79 -2.20 2.91
CA ILE A 32 7.33 -2.18 3.05
C ILE A 32 6.92 -1.79 4.48
N ARG A 33 7.57 -2.35 5.51
CA ARG A 33 7.28 -2.02 6.91
C ARG A 33 7.67 -0.58 7.26
N THR A 34 8.79 -0.08 6.74
CA THR A 34 9.16 1.34 6.88
C THR A 34 8.11 2.25 6.27
N LEU A 35 7.64 1.96 5.05
CA LEU A 35 6.58 2.71 4.39
C LEU A 35 5.26 2.64 5.17
N ALA A 36 4.90 1.46 5.68
CA ALA A 36 3.71 1.29 6.51
C ALA A 36 3.80 2.13 7.81
N GLY A 37 4.98 2.26 8.41
CA GLY A 37 5.22 3.10 9.59
C GLY A 37 4.94 4.59 9.36
N VAL A 38 4.96 5.07 8.12
CA VAL A 38 4.58 6.45 7.77
C VAL A 38 3.05 6.61 7.71
N LEU A 39 2.35 5.60 7.17
CA LEU A 39 0.90 5.66 6.96
C LEU A 39 0.09 5.33 8.22
N PHE A 40 0.61 4.47 9.08
CA PHE A 40 -0.11 3.94 10.24
C PHE A 40 0.42 4.51 11.55
N VAL A 41 0.24 5.82 11.73
CA VAL A 41 0.59 6.56 12.94
C VAL A 41 -0.68 7.03 13.63
N SER A 42 -0.83 6.71 14.91
CA SER A 42 -1.96 7.16 15.72
C SER A 42 -1.67 8.53 16.33
N ASP A 43 -2.65 9.44 16.26
CA ASP A 43 -2.60 10.71 17.01
C ASP A 43 -2.61 10.49 18.54
N ASN A 44 -3.06 9.31 19.00
CA ASN A 44 -3.02 8.90 20.39
C ASN A 44 -2.10 7.68 20.56
N PRO A 45 -0.95 7.82 21.24
CA PRO A 45 0.00 6.72 21.45
C PRO A 45 -0.60 5.46 22.07
N LYS A 46 -1.67 5.59 22.88
CA LYS A 46 -2.38 4.44 23.48
C LYS A 46 -3.03 3.52 22.45
N ASN A 47 -3.35 4.05 21.27
CA ASN A 47 -3.97 3.30 20.18
C ASN A 47 -2.96 2.76 19.16
N GLN A 48 -1.66 3.08 19.30
CA GLN A 48 -0.65 2.76 18.29
C GLN A 48 -0.55 1.26 17.99
N GLU A 49 -0.83 0.39 18.95
CA GLU A 49 -0.84 -1.06 18.72
C GLU A 49 -1.87 -1.48 17.64
N TRP A 50 -3.03 -0.83 17.59
CA TRP A 50 -4.05 -1.09 16.57
C TRP A 50 -3.56 -0.65 15.18
N TYR A 51 -2.85 0.46 15.11
CA TYR A 51 -2.24 0.94 13.88
C TYR A 51 -1.10 0.03 13.42
N ASN A 52 -0.30 -0.50 14.34
CA ASN A 52 0.73 -1.50 14.01
C ASN A 52 0.11 -2.78 13.45
N LYS A 53 -1.02 -3.24 13.99
CA LYS A 53 -1.78 -4.37 13.42
C LYS A 53 -2.26 -4.06 12.00
N ALA A 54 -2.81 -2.87 11.75
CA ALA A 54 -3.23 -2.45 10.42
C ALA A 54 -2.04 -2.37 9.44
N ALA A 55 -0.89 -1.87 9.90
CA ALA A 55 0.36 -1.82 9.14
C ALA A 55 0.84 -3.21 8.72
N ASN A 56 0.70 -4.23 9.58
CA ASN A 56 1.04 -5.61 9.25
C ASN A 56 0.12 -6.19 8.17
N VAL A 57 -1.19 -5.92 8.24
CA VAL A 57 -2.13 -6.34 7.18
C VAL A 57 -1.81 -5.64 5.87
N PHE A 58 -1.52 -4.33 5.91
CA PHE A 58 -1.08 -3.58 4.73
C PHE A 58 0.20 -4.16 4.11
N ALA A 59 1.18 -4.54 4.94
CA ALA A 59 2.42 -5.15 4.47
C ALA A 59 2.17 -6.49 3.76
N ALA A 60 1.29 -7.33 4.31
CA ALA A 60 0.88 -8.59 3.67
C ALA A 60 0.20 -8.36 2.31
N ILE A 61 -0.67 -7.34 2.21
CA ILE A 61 -1.31 -6.94 0.95
C ILE A 61 -0.24 -6.50 -0.08
N LEU A 62 0.72 -5.66 0.33
CA LEU A 62 1.75 -5.18 -0.60
C LEU A 62 2.68 -6.29 -1.09
N LEU A 63 3.07 -7.22 -0.21
CA LEU A 63 3.85 -8.39 -0.60
C LEU A 63 3.10 -9.24 -1.64
N TYR A 64 1.82 -9.51 -1.38
CA TYR A 64 0.96 -10.22 -2.33
C TYR A 64 0.90 -9.50 -3.67
N LEU A 65 0.57 -8.21 -3.69
CA LEU A 65 0.48 -7.42 -4.93
C LEU A 65 1.82 -7.36 -5.68
N MET A 66 2.94 -7.26 -4.97
CA MET A 66 4.28 -7.26 -5.56
C MET A 66 4.58 -8.57 -6.30
N GLU A 67 4.23 -9.71 -5.70
CA GLU A 67 4.45 -11.00 -6.34
C GLU A 67 3.47 -11.26 -7.47
N MET A 68 2.20 -10.88 -7.34
CA MET A 68 1.21 -10.98 -8.42
C MET A 68 1.60 -10.13 -9.63
N GLU A 69 2.09 -8.91 -9.41
CA GLU A 69 2.66 -8.04 -10.45
C GLU A 69 3.88 -8.69 -11.11
N GLY A 70 4.81 -9.24 -10.32
CA GLY A 70 6.01 -9.92 -10.82
C GLY A 70 5.69 -11.14 -11.68
N MET A 71 4.66 -11.91 -11.31
CA MET A 71 4.15 -13.05 -12.07
C MET A 71 3.22 -12.63 -13.23
N LYS A 72 2.86 -11.34 -13.33
CA LYS A 72 1.90 -10.78 -14.31
C LYS A 72 0.52 -11.44 -14.24
N LEU A 73 0.08 -11.83 -13.05
CA LEU A 73 -1.20 -12.50 -12.85
C LEU A 73 -2.33 -11.49 -12.65
N ASN A 74 -3.46 -11.75 -13.30
CA ASN A 74 -4.73 -11.02 -13.15
C ASN A 74 -4.64 -9.49 -13.37
N GLY A 75 -3.58 -9.01 -14.04
CA GLY A 75 -3.35 -7.58 -14.29
C GLY A 75 -3.10 -6.75 -13.03
N MET A 76 -2.78 -7.39 -11.89
CA MET A 76 -2.53 -6.70 -10.63
C MET A 76 -1.26 -5.85 -10.71
N LYS A 77 -1.33 -4.64 -10.17
CA LYS A 77 -0.21 -3.71 -10.05
C LYS A 77 0.07 -3.37 -8.60
N LEU A 78 1.35 -3.21 -8.27
CA LEU A 78 1.78 -2.74 -6.95
C LEU A 78 1.53 -1.24 -6.83
N THR A 79 0.32 -0.86 -6.43
CA THR A 79 -0.11 0.54 -6.29
C THR A 79 -0.99 0.72 -5.04
N LEU A 80 -1.03 1.92 -4.47
CA LEU A 80 -1.88 2.23 -3.32
C LEU A 80 -3.39 2.07 -3.60
N PRO A 81 -3.91 2.42 -4.80
CA PRO A 81 -5.31 2.16 -5.13
C PRO A 81 -5.63 0.67 -5.18
N GLN A 82 -4.74 -0.16 -5.76
CA GLN A 82 -4.93 -1.61 -5.75
C GLN A 82 -4.88 -2.20 -4.32
N ALA A 83 -4.04 -1.64 -3.44
CA ALA A 83 -4.03 -2.01 -2.03
C ALA A 83 -5.34 -1.60 -1.33
N TYR A 84 -5.91 -0.45 -1.67
CA TYR A 84 -7.22 -0.03 -1.16
C TYR A 84 -8.33 -0.99 -1.61
N GLU A 85 -8.35 -1.43 -2.87
CA GLU A 85 -9.36 -2.38 -3.37
C GLU A 85 -9.38 -3.65 -2.51
N VAL A 86 -8.20 -4.20 -2.16
CA VAL A 86 -8.09 -5.35 -1.26
C VAL A 86 -8.54 -4.99 0.16
N ALA A 87 -8.07 -3.86 0.70
CA ALA A 87 -8.42 -3.40 2.04
C ALA A 87 -9.93 -3.12 2.21
N SER A 88 -10.62 -2.73 1.12
CA SER A 88 -12.04 -2.40 1.11
C SER A 88 -12.95 -3.59 1.44
N LEU A 89 -12.43 -4.82 1.34
CA LEU A 89 -13.10 -6.05 1.76
C LEU A 89 -13.43 -6.06 3.28
N GLY A 90 -12.79 -5.19 4.08
CA GLY A 90 -13.06 -5.05 5.50
C GLY A 90 -12.84 -6.37 6.24
N THR A 91 -13.83 -6.84 6.99
CA THR A 91 -13.73 -8.11 7.74
C THR A 91 -13.54 -9.33 6.84
N GLY A 92 -13.91 -9.23 5.56
CA GLY A 92 -13.69 -10.26 4.53
C GLY A 92 -12.22 -10.49 4.15
N LEU A 93 -11.30 -9.62 4.57
CA LEU A 93 -9.85 -9.77 4.36
C LEU A 93 -9.30 -11.11 4.88
N GLY A 94 -9.91 -11.68 5.93
CA GLY A 94 -9.52 -13.00 6.44
C GLY A 94 -9.77 -14.12 5.42
N VAL A 95 -10.97 -14.12 4.83
CA VAL A 95 -11.36 -15.09 3.78
C VAL A 95 -10.51 -14.89 2.53
N TRP A 96 -10.27 -13.63 2.15
CA TRP A 96 -9.39 -13.30 1.04
C TRP A 96 -7.96 -13.84 1.25
N ALA A 97 -7.38 -13.65 2.44
CA ALA A 97 -6.04 -14.13 2.75
C ALA A 97 -5.97 -15.67 2.70
N GLN A 98 -7.00 -16.35 3.21
CA GLN A 98 -7.12 -17.80 3.10
C GLN A 98 -7.15 -18.27 1.63
N GLN A 99 -7.99 -17.65 0.80
CA GLN A 99 -8.11 -17.98 -0.63
C GLN A 99 -6.80 -17.73 -1.38
N ALA A 100 -6.10 -16.63 -1.08
CA ALA A 100 -4.81 -16.33 -1.67
C ALA A 100 -3.76 -17.41 -1.31
N ILE A 101 -3.73 -17.86 -0.06
CA ILE A 101 -2.85 -18.96 0.39
C ILE A 101 -3.19 -20.26 -0.35
N GLU A 102 -4.47 -20.64 -0.40
CA GLU A 102 -4.91 -21.88 -1.04
C GLU A 102 -4.57 -21.90 -2.53
N GLN A 103 -4.83 -20.79 -3.24
CA GLN A 103 -4.59 -20.66 -4.68
C GLN A 103 -3.10 -20.61 -5.05
N HIS A 104 -2.26 -20.09 -4.16
CA HIS A 104 -0.86 -19.81 -4.46
C HIS A 104 0.13 -20.48 -3.51
N SER A 105 -0.26 -21.57 -2.86
CA SER A 105 0.65 -22.34 -1.97
C SER A 105 1.66 -23.19 -2.74
N THR A 106 1.29 -23.66 -3.94
CA THR A 106 2.08 -24.60 -4.74
C THR A 106 1.94 -24.30 -6.24
N GLY A 107 2.82 -24.90 -7.05
CA GLY A 107 2.77 -24.79 -8.50
C GLY A 107 3.52 -23.58 -9.07
N PRO A 108 3.32 -23.27 -10.36
CA PRO A 108 4.10 -22.26 -11.08
C PRO A 108 3.82 -20.82 -10.62
N ASN A 109 2.69 -20.60 -9.96
CA ASN A 109 2.25 -19.30 -9.42
C ASN A 109 2.33 -19.26 -7.89
N ALA A 110 3.21 -20.08 -7.30
CA ALA A 110 3.36 -20.14 -5.85
C ALA A 110 3.95 -18.84 -5.31
N LEU A 111 3.35 -18.33 -4.24
CA LEU A 111 3.89 -17.22 -3.46
C LEU A 111 5.12 -17.69 -2.68
N SER A 112 6.01 -16.76 -2.39
CA SER A 112 7.14 -17.04 -1.50
C SER A 112 6.68 -17.41 -0.08
N VAL A 113 7.53 -18.14 0.63
CA VAL A 113 7.30 -18.51 2.04
C VAL A 113 7.07 -17.28 2.92
N GLU A 114 7.78 -16.17 2.65
CA GLU A 114 7.60 -14.91 3.36
C GLU A 114 6.18 -14.36 3.18
N THR A 115 5.69 -14.29 1.94
CA THR A 115 4.35 -13.77 1.64
C THR A 115 3.26 -14.66 2.21
N LEU A 116 3.40 -15.98 2.07
CA LEU A 116 2.48 -16.94 2.69
C LEU A 116 2.44 -16.80 4.21
N ARG A 117 3.59 -16.57 4.86
CA ARG A 117 3.65 -16.34 6.31
C ARG A 117 2.89 -15.08 6.73
N GLU A 118 3.12 -13.95 6.05
CA GLU A 118 2.41 -12.70 6.41
C GLU A 118 0.90 -12.82 6.14
N LEU A 119 0.48 -13.45 5.03
CA LEU A 119 -0.94 -13.73 4.74
C LEU A 119 -1.57 -14.65 5.79
N ASN A 120 -0.85 -15.67 6.25
CA ASN A 120 -1.34 -16.55 7.31
C ASN A 120 -1.56 -15.78 8.62
N GLY A 121 -0.69 -14.79 8.92
CA GLY A 121 -0.89 -13.87 10.04
C GLY A 121 -2.21 -13.08 9.93
N VAL A 122 -2.57 -12.62 8.74
CA VAL A 122 -3.86 -11.96 8.46
C VAL A 122 -5.03 -12.92 8.70
N PHE A 123 -4.96 -14.12 8.15
CA PHE A 123 -5.99 -15.14 8.31
C PHE A 123 -6.22 -15.51 9.78
N GLU A 124 -5.16 -15.81 10.54
CA GLU A 124 -5.28 -16.18 11.95
C GLU A 124 -5.79 -15.01 12.82
N ALA A 125 -5.37 -13.77 12.53
CA ALA A 125 -5.89 -12.58 13.21
C ALA A 125 -7.40 -12.41 12.99
N SER A 126 -7.90 -12.75 11.79
CA SER A 126 -9.31 -12.62 11.43
C SER A 126 -10.24 -13.61 12.15
N LYS A 127 -9.75 -14.79 12.50
CA LYS A 127 -10.52 -15.85 13.19
C LYS A 127 -10.75 -15.54 14.67
N ASN A 128 -9.78 -14.87 15.29
CA ASN A 128 -9.82 -14.61 16.72
C ASN A 128 -10.72 -13.40 17.02
N LYS A 129 -11.92 -13.62 17.56
CA LYS A 129 -12.86 -12.55 17.93
C LYS A 129 -12.28 -11.54 18.94
N SER A 130 -11.30 -11.96 19.74
CA SER A 130 -10.60 -11.12 20.73
C SER A 130 -9.46 -10.30 20.13
N SER A 131 -9.09 -10.53 18.87
CA SER A 131 -7.92 -9.88 18.25
C SER A 131 -8.12 -8.38 17.98
N GLY A 132 -9.38 -7.93 18.00
CA GLY A 132 -9.83 -6.61 17.55
C GLY A 132 -9.72 -6.45 16.02
N TRP A 133 -10.05 -7.51 15.30
CA TRP A 133 -10.01 -7.55 13.84
C TRP A 133 -10.81 -6.43 13.18
N SER A 134 -12.03 -6.15 13.63
CA SER A 134 -12.87 -5.08 13.10
C SER A 134 -12.19 -3.71 13.17
N THR A 135 -11.60 -3.39 14.32
CA THR A 135 -10.84 -2.14 14.53
C THR A 135 -9.62 -2.08 13.61
N THR A 136 -8.93 -3.21 13.45
CA THR A 136 -7.73 -3.30 12.59
C THR A 136 -8.08 -3.01 11.13
N VAL A 137 -9.14 -3.63 10.60
CA VAL A 137 -9.55 -3.42 9.20
C VAL A 137 -10.16 -2.04 8.97
N ASP A 138 -10.81 -1.46 9.99
CA ASP A 138 -11.32 -0.08 9.91
C ASP A 138 -10.20 0.95 9.83
N ILE A 139 -9.14 0.78 10.64
CA ILE A 139 -7.94 1.63 10.56
C ILE A 139 -7.25 1.48 9.20
N LEU A 140 -7.07 0.24 8.73
CA LEU A 140 -6.50 -0.05 7.41
C LEU A 140 -7.25 0.67 6.29
N ARG A 141 -8.57 0.48 6.23
CA ARG A 141 -9.43 1.10 5.22
C ARG A 141 -9.45 2.62 5.35
N GLY A 142 -9.47 3.15 6.58
CA GLY A 142 -9.43 4.59 6.85
C GLY A 142 -8.16 5.24 6.30
N ALA A 143 -6.99 4.65 6.60
CA ALA A 143 -5.69 5.15 6.15
C ALA A 143 -5.55 5.14 4.61
N LEU A 144 -6.15 4.16 3.95
CA LEU A 144 -6.09 4.02 2.49
C LEU A 144 -7.23 4.71 1.74
N SER A 145 -8.23 5.24 2.45
CA SER A 145 -9.48 5.74 1.84
C SER A 145 -9.27 6.83 0.78
N MET A 146 -8.26 7.69 0.93
CA MET A 146 -7.97 8.73 -0.07
C MET A 146 -7.60 8.14 -1.44
N TYR A 147 -7.02 6.93 -1.48
CA TYR A 147 -6.61 6.29 -2.72
C TYR A 147 -7.78 5.67 -3.49
N ALA A 148 -8.98 5.67 -2.90
CA ALA A 148 -10.24 5.32 -3.57
C ALA A 148 -10.76 6.45 -4.46
N GLU A 149 -10.34 7.70 -4.20
CA GLU A 149 -10.77 8.85 -4.99
C GLU A 149 -10.14 8.78 -6.38
N LYS A 150 -10.98 8.88 -7.43
CA LYS A 150 -10.55 8.60 -8.81
C LYS A 150 -9.37 9.44 -9.28
N THR A 151 -9.30 10.71 -8.89
CA THR A 151 -8.19 11.61 -9.26
C THR A 151 -6.90 11.22 -8.56
N VAL A 152 -6.99 10.87 -7.27
CA VAL A 152 -5.83 10.40 -6.48
C VAL A 152 -5.37 9.06 -7.02
N ALA A 153 -6.30 8.13 -7.25
CA ALA A 153 -6.01 6.82 -7.81
C ALA A 153 -5.28 6.92 -9.15
N TRP A 154 -5.74 7.81 -10.03
CA TRP A 154 -5.04 8.12 -11.27
C TRP A 154 -3.63 8.65 -11.02
N ALA A 155 -3.47 9.64 -10.14
CA ALA A 155 -2.19 10.27 -9.84
C ALA A 155 -1.14 9.29 -9.28
N VAL A 156 -1.55 8.27 -8.51
CA VAL A 156 -0.64 7.28 -7.91
C VAL A 156 -0.64 5.91 -8.62
N SER A 157 -1.26 5.82 -9.80
CA SER A 157 -1.39 4.56 -10.55
C SER A 157 -0.11 4.12 -11.27
N ASP A 158 0.85 5.02 -11.45
CA ASP A 158 2.06 4.82 -12.25
C ASP A 158 3.12 5.88 -11.90
N THR A 159 4.33 5.76 -12.48
CA THR A 159 5.43 6.72 -12.24
C THR A 159 5.92 7.31 -13.55
N ASP A 160 5.60 8.59 -13.79
CA ASP A 160 6.12 9.36 -14.93
C ASP A 160 7.46 10.05 -14.62
N ILE A 161 7.84 10.08 -13.34
CA ILE A 161 9.02 10.80 -12.83
C ILE A 161 10.16 9.83 -12.52
N ASP A 162 11.28 9.96 -13.22
CA ASP A 162 12.48 9.17 -12.96
C ASP A 162 13.31 9.77 -11.82
N PHE A 163 13.09 9.27 -10.60
CA PHE A 163 13.79 9.73 -9.39
C PHE A 163 15.30 9.45 -9.41
N THR A 164 15.78 8.50 -10.22
CA THR A 164 17.22 8.17 -10.30
C THR A 164 18.04 9.28 -10.98
N LYS A 165 17.37 10.20 -11.68
CA LYS A 165 17.96 11.36 -12.37
C LYS A 165 17.95 12.64 -11.53
N LEU A 166 17.28 12.67 -10.37
CA LEU A 166 17.15 13.89 -9.56
C LEU A 166 18.48 14.51 -9.14
N ARG A 167 19.51 13.68 -8.90
CA ARG A 167 20.87 14.14 -8.56
C ARG A 167 21.80 14.29 -9.77
N LYS A 168 21.32 13.97 -10.97
CA LYS A 168 22.10 13.96 -12.22
C LYS A 168 21.69 15.07 -13.18
N GLU A 169 20.42 15.47 -13.13
CA GLU A 169 19.82 16.45 -14.04
C GLU A 169 19.09 17.56 -13.25
N LYS A 170 18.97 18.75 -13.85
CA LYS A 170 18.14 19.82 -13.29
C LYS A 170 16.65 19.44 -13.42
N ILE A 171 16.07 18.93 -12.32
CA ILE A 171 14.68 18.51 -12.24
C ILE A 171 13.99 19.24 -11.09
N SER A 172 12.80 19.79 -11.35
CA SER A 172 11.92 20.36 -10.32
C SER A 172 10.60 19.60 -10.31
N ILE A 173 10.16 19.16 -9.13
CA ILE A 173 8.88 18.49 -8.93
C ILE A 173 8.04 19.36 -8.01
N TYR A 174 6.85 19.76 -8.48
CA TYR A 174 5.90 20.53 -7.71
C TYR A 174 4.79 19.62 -7.20
N PHE A 175 4.61 19.55 -5.88
CA PHE A 175 3.45 18.94 -5.25
C PHE A 175 2.37 20.02 -5.09
N CYS A 176 1.34 19.97 -5.93
CA CYS A 176 0.33 21.00 -6.04
C CYS A 176 -0.99 20.54 -5.43
N VAL A 177 -1.33 21.10 -4.28
CA VAL A 177 -2.63 20.90 -3.63
C VAL A 177 -3.26 22.22 -3.20
N THR A 178 -4.57 22.23 -3.05
CA THR A 178 -5.30 23.35 -2.45
C THR A 178 -4.93 23.52 -0.97
N GLY A 179 -4.96 24.76 -0.45
CA GLY A 179 -4.53 25.04 0.93
C GLY A 179 -5.30 24.24 1.99
N ASN A 180 -6.59 23.99 1.76
CA ASN A 180 -7.43 23.20 2.66
C ASN A 180 -7.11 21.69 2.62
N ALA A 181 -6.43 21.21 1.57
CA ALA A 181 -6.14 19.80 1.37
C ALA A 181 -4.76 19.37 1.91
N ILE A 182 -3.97 20.28 2.49
CA ILE A 182 -2.64 19.96 3.06
C ILE A 182 -2.76 18.84 4.11
N LYS A 183 -3.74 18.93 5.02
CA LYS A 183 -3.94 17.90 6.05
C LYS A 183 -4.34 16.55 5.44
N LYS A 184 -5.17 16.57 4.39
CA LYS A 184 -5.62 15.37 3.68
C LYS A 184 -4.47 14.63 2.99
N TYR A 185 -3.61 15.37 2.29
CA TYR A 185 -2.50 14.80 1.52
C TYR A 185 -1.19 14.68 2.31
N GLY A 186 -1.16 15.09 3.58
CA GLY A 186 0.00 14.96 4.46
C GLY A 186 0.64 13.57 4.46
N PRO A 187 -0.12 12.46 4.58
CA PRO A 187 0.48 11.13 4.50
C PRO A 187 1.13 10.84 3.15
N LEU A 188 0.49 11.25 2.03
CA LEU A 188 1.06 11.09 0.68
C LEU A 188 2.31 11.94 0.45
N MET A 189 2.41 13.12 1.07
CA MET A 189 3.62 13.97 1.02
C MET A 189 4.80 13.38 1.79
N ASN A 190 4.55 12.48 2.74
CA ASN A 190 5.57 11.83 3.56
C ASN A 190 6.05 10.47 3.00
N LEU A 191 5.51 10.02 1.87
CA LEU A 191 5.87 8.77 1.20
C LEU A 191 7.13 8.89 0.32
#